data_AF-A0A6L7DHI2-F1
#
_entry.id   AF-A0A6L7DHI2-F1
#
_cell.length_a   1.000
_cell.length_b   1.000
_cell.length_c   1.000
_cell.angle_alpha   90.00
_cell.angle_beta   90.00
_cell.angle_gamma   90.00
#
_symmetry.space_group_name_H-M   'P 1'
#
loop_
_entity.id
_entity.type
_entity.pdbx_description
1 polymer ?
#
loop_
_entity_poly.entity_id
_entity_poly.type
_entity_poly.pdbx_seq_one_letter_code
_entity_poly.pdbx_strand_id
1 'polypeptide(L)'
;MKKTNNVSKLDINNHSHETQLNSTQLNSTQLNSTQLNSTQLNSTQLNSTQLNSTLPYPTTINDKFNQLKPIIFRLLPFIFIYVFLFFLNFIFPLQSDDLGDKYTDFKSAISSAYNSYMGWNGRIGDLFRVSFGAALSPSVAFSFINAFIGTCVIYLFFILFYNRFPLFPTLQILNLQNLKSLDRKDSIISQDIGILSFMLFFMLSSTISFGSIFFWQSGSYNYLWAHFFILLFLLPYRIFWDNYFKNIETFKPKNIESNSFLKLLILFFIAFIAGWGQEVNIAIIVTYFIFLAFGFYKKVKFPTWYYVGILGFICGYLLLYFSPGSARRMSYFVESGAFLSLKQVLHLGIFGIINRLSEIYIGYTKFVIISISIFWIIFSYKITKNSIYRILLITLFIIFGVICYVYKLGFYFTHFSIVMCIIFAYYFRNIDKNFAKLSLILALILCLLCLYLDSIIQLGGLASRTKLHIVFIFISLFLAIFYYLKDSKIMNFLSFVFIILCVIKMTLVSIQCLESRYKWEQMLGSIDAQKRLGQKDIVVDSNSFGSKYSRYGDWMSPGKNADVWPNTSYANYFKVNSFKAIDFSKEK
;
A
#
# COMPACT_ATOMS: atom_id res chain seq x y z
N MET A 1 39.01 -33.90 -59.74
CA MET A 1 40.35 -33.87 -60.38
C MET A 1 41.40 -33.57 -59.30
N LYS A 2 42.49 -34.37 -59.27
CA LYS A 2 43.75 -34.27 -58.48
C LYS A 2 43.63 -34.51 -56.95
N LYS A 3 44.10 -35.66 -56.43
CA LYS A 3 45.50 -36.04 -56.01
C LYS A 3 45.97 -35.19 -54.80
N THR A 4 46.42 -35.72 -53.66
CA THR A 4 47.46 -36.75 -53.44
C THR A 4 47.59 -37.14 -51.93
N ASN A 5 47.89 -38.43 -51.66
CA ASN A 5 48.95 -39.02 -50.81
C ASN A 5 49.32 -38.44 -49.41
N ASN A 6 49.82 -39.16 -48.39
CA ASN A 6 50.03 -40.58 -48.04
C ASN A 6 50.88 -40.61 -46.72
N VAL A 7 50.83 -41.70 -45.92
CA VAL A 7 51.87 -42.21 -44.95
C VAL A 7 52.03 -41.46 -43.59
N SER A 8 52.24 -42.02 -42.38
CA SER A 8 52.61 -43.33 -41.75
C SER A 8 52.21 -43.32 -40.25
N LYS A 9 51.63 -44.39 -39.67
CA LYS A 9 52.24 -45.55 -38.95
C LYS A 9 52.94 -45.23 -37.59
N LEU A 10 52.40 -45.73 -36.47
CA LEU A 10 52.99 -46.81 -35.64
C LEU A 10 52.14 -47.17 -34.40
N ASP A 11 52.06 -48.47 -34.16
CA ASP A 11 51.35 -49.25 -33.14
C ASP A 11 51.91 -49.12 -31.71
N ILE A 12 51.14 -49.55 -30.70
CA ILE A 12 51.46 -50.69 -29.79
C ILE A 12 50.30 -50.94 -28.79
N ASN A 13 49.71 -52.15 -28.90
CA ASN A 13 49.11 -53.09 -27.92
C ASN A 13 48.99 -52.66 -26.42
N ASN A 14 47.99 -53.05 -25.62
CA ASN A 14 47.62 -54.43 -25.28
C ASN A 14 46.40 -54.52 -24.31
N HIS A 15 45.58 -55.54 -24.57
CA HIS A 15 44.67 -56.39 -23.75
C HIS A 15 44.19 -56.06 -22.33
N SER A 16 42.87 -56.23 -22.08
CA SER A 16 42.23 -57.39 -21.40
C SER A 16 40.76 -57.06 -21.07
N HIS A 17 39.78 -57.70 -21.72
CA HIS A 17 39.01 -58.91 -21.32
C HIS A 17 38.04 -58.73 -20.13
N GLU A 18 36.73 -58.78 -20.40
CA GLU A 18 35.71 -59.23 -19.43
C GLU A 18 34.44 -59.70 -20.15
N THR A 19 34.14 -61.01 -20.07
CA THR A 19 32.78 -61.59 -20.14
C THR A 19 32.82 -63.07 -19.76
N GLN A 20 32.01 -63.45 -18.75
CA GLN A 20 31.15 -64.67 -18.59
C GLN A 20 30.83 -64.86 -17.08
N LEU A 21 29.59 -64.69 -16.60
CA LEU A 21 28.39 -65.56 -16.59
C LEU A 21 28.39 -66.75 -15.60
N ASN A 22 27.45 -66.65 -14.63
CA ASN A 22 26.53 -67.67 -14.07
C ASN A 22 26.83 -68.54 -12.82
N SER A 23 25.71 -68.75 -12.09
CA SER A 23 25.33 -69.81 -11.13
C SER A 23 25.74 -69.60 -9.65
N THR A 24 24.98 -69.89 -8.58
CA THR A 24 23.75 -70.70 -8.36
C THR A 24 23.17 -70.41 -6.95
N GLN A 25 21.85 -70.61 -6.75
CA GLN A 25 21.14 -70.66 -5.45
C GLN A 25 21.24 -72.05 -4.76
N LEU A 26 21.08 -72.10 -3.42
CA LEU A 26 20.45 -73.17 -2.57
C LEU A 26 20.48 -72.71 -1.08
N ASN A 27 19.35 -72.43 -0.40
CA ASN A 27 18.50 -73.27 0.48
C ASN A 27 19.17 -73.75 1.80
N SER A 28 18.57 -73.89 2.99
CA SER A 28 17.28 -73.57 3.64
C SER A 28 17.29 -74.16 5.08
N THR A 29 16.22 -73.96 5.88
CA THR A 29 15.76 -74.63 7.15
C THR A 29 16.24 -73.99 8.47
N GLN A 30 15.44 -73.49 9.45
CA GLN A 30 14.14 -73.76 10.13
C GLN A 30 14.40 -74.03 11.64
N LEU A 31 13.72 -73.31 12.55
CA LEU A 31 12.96 -73.88 13.69
C LEU A 31 12.25 -72.80 14.56
N ASN A 32 11.00 -73.12 14.93
CA ASN A 32 10.03 -72.36 15.73
C ASN A 32 10.11 -72.69 17.23
N SER A 33 9.65 -71.77 18.10
CA SER A 33 8.86 -72.06 19.33
C SER A 33 8.16 -70.76 19.78
N THR A 34 6.86 -70.60 19.50
CA THR A 34 5.64 -70.83 20.34
C THR A 34 5.21 -69.70 21.28
N GLN A 35 3.89 -69.44 21.24
CA GLN A 35 3.11 -68.27 21.67
C GLN A 35 2.79 -68.20 23.17
N LEU A 36 2.38 -67.00 23.65
CA LEU A 36 1.19 -66.83 24.49
C LEU A 36 0.71 -65.37 24.51
N ASN A 37 -0.58 -65.16 24.20
CA ASN A 37 -1.33 -63.91 24.37
C ASN A 37 -1.89 -63.82 25.80
N SER A 38 -1.88 -62.63 26.42
CA SER A 38 -2.82 -62.29 27.51
C SER A 38 -3.13 -60.79 27.58
N THR A 39 -4.37 -60.46 27.19
CA THR A 39 -5.37 -59.56 27.83
C THR A 39 -5.06 -58.08 28.17
N GLN A 40 -6.07 -57.26 27.87
CA GLN A 40 -6.23 -55.82 28.07
C GLN A 40 -6.39 -55.34 29.54
N LEU A 41 -6.11 -54.04 29.71
CA LEU A 41 -6.78 -53.01 30.54
C LEU A 41 -6.36 -52.76 32.02
N ASN A 42 -6.21 -51.45 32.29
CA ASN A 42 -6.28 -50.69 33.56
C ASN A 42 -5.12 -50.85 34.57
N SER A 43 -4.65 -49.85 35.32
CA SER A 43 -4.90 -48.41 35.45
C SER A 43 -3.89 -47.86 36.48
N THR A 44 -3.43 -46.61 36.30
CA THR A 44 -2.99 -45.64 37.34
C THR A 44 -2.07 -46.07 38.49
N GLN A 45 -0.84 -45.54 38.51
CA GLN A 45 -0.24 -44.96 39.72
C GLN A 45 0.66 -43.77 39.34
N LEU A 46 0.37 -42.61 39.96
CA LEU A 46 1.32 -41.51 40.11
C LEU A 46 2.62 -42.05 40.72
N ASN A 47 3.78 -41.57 40.24
CA ASN A 47 4.87 -41.23 41.15
C ASN A 47 5.86 -40.24 40.53
N SER A 48 6.16 -39.24 41.36
CA SER A 48 7.19 -38.21 41.32
C SER A 48 8.46 -38.57 40.53
N THR A 49 8.84 -37.70 39.61
CA THR A 49 10.21 -37.64 39.07
C THR A 49 10.85 -36.28 39.38
N GLN A 50 11.68 -36.34 40.41
CA GLN A 50 12.93 -35.61 40.65
C GLN A 50 13.14 -34.29 39.89
N LEU A 51 13.17 -33.23 40.70
CA LEU A 51 13.79 -31.94 40.39
C LEU A 51 15.29 -32.18 40.11
N ASN A 52 15.66 -32.43 38.86
CA ASN A 52 17.05 -32.32 38.43
C ASN A 52 17.37 -30.84 38.21
N SER A 53 18.02 -30.26 39.22
CA SER A 53 18.72 -28.98 39.13
C SER A 53 19.88 -29.10 38.14
N THR A 54 19.62 -28.86 36.86
CA THR A 54 20.66 -28.46 35.91
C THR A 54 20.72 -26.94 35.90
N LEU A 55 21.87 -26.40 36.31
CA LEU A 55 22.21 -24.99 36.13
C LEU A 55 21.90 -24.58 34.68
N PRO A 56 21.28 -23.41 34.43
CA PRO A 56 21.21 -22.88 33.08
C PRO A 56 22.63 -22.50 32.66
N TYR A 57 23.19 -23.18 31.66
CA TYR A 57 24.32 -22.66 30.92
C TYR A 57 24.00 -21.20 30.51
N PRO A 58 24.93 -20.25 30.67
CA PRO A 58 24.68 -18.90 30.19
C PRO A 58 24.56 -19.00 28.66
N THR A 59 23.35 -18.85 28.12
CA THR A 59 23.17 -18.55 26.70
C THR A 59 24.07 -17.37 26.39
N THR A 60 25.12 -17.61 25.62
CA THR A 60 26.07 -16.58 25.22
C THR A 60 25.29 -15.46 24.54
N ILE A 61 25.68 -14.20 24.73
CA ILE A 61 25.06 -13.04 24.03
C ILE A 61 24.95 -13.32 22.52
N ASN A 62 25.92 -14.07 21.98
CA ASN A 62 25.96 -14.50 20.59
C ASN A 62 24.79 -15.43 20.19
N ASP A 63 24.32 -16.31 21.08
CA ASP A 63 23.20 -17.22 20.79
C ASP A 63 21.86 -16.48 20.81
N LYS A 64 21.67 -15.58 21.78
CA LYS A 64 20.52 -14.66 21.81
C LYS A 64 20.52 -13.74 20.59
N PHE A 65 21.68 -13.22 20.20
CA PHE A 65 21.82 -12.40 19.00
C PHE A 65 21.49 -13.18 17.73
N ASN A 66 21.97 -14.42 17.60
CA ASN A 66 21.66 -15.29 16.45
C ASN A 66 20.17 -15.65 16.36
N GLN A 67 19.48 -15.81 17.49
CA GLN A 67 18.03 -16.02 17.54
C GLN A 67 17.23 -14.75 17.20
N LEU A 68 17.70 -13.56 17.63
CA LEU A 68 17.04 -12.28 17.35
C LEU A 68 17.35 -11.74 15.94
N LYS A 69 18.43 -12.21 15.32
CA LYS A 69 18.91 -11.79 13.99
C LYS A 69 17.79 -11.72 12.93
N PRO A 70 16.93 -12.73 12.73
CA PRO A 70 15.88 -12.68 11.72
C PRO A 70 14.79 -11.64 12.02
N ILE A 71 14.54 -11.36 13.29
CA ILE A 71 13.56 -10.37 13.74
C ILE A 71 14.13 -8.97 13.51
N ILE A 72 15.36 -8.71 13.94
CA ILE A 72 16.06 -7.44 13.76
C ILE A 72 16.11 -7.05 12.28
N PHE A 73 16.43 -7.99 11.40
CA PHE A 73 16.50 -7.70 9.96
C PHE A 73 15.14 -7.39 9.33
N ARG A 74 14.04 -8.00 9.80
CA ARG A 74 12.70 -7.61 9.33
C ARG A 74 12.29 -6.21 9.81
N LEU A 75 12.82 -5.77 10.95
CA LEU A 75 12.53 -4.47 11.55
C LEU A 75 13.40 -3.33 11.00
N LEU A 76 14.59 -3.60 10.48
CA LEU A 76 15.49 -2.54 10.02
C LEU A 76 14.90 -1.63 8.91
N PRO A 77 14.31 -2.14 7.81
CA PRO A 77 13.66 -1.28 6.84
C PRO A 77 12.44 -0.53 7.42
N PHE A 78 11.78 -1.08 8.46
CA PHE A 78 10.69 -0.42 9.14
C PHE A 78 11.21 0.80 9.90
N ILE A 79 12.29 0.60 10.66
CA ILE A 79 12.97 1.65 11.42
C ILE A 79 13.49 2.74 10.47
N PHE A 80 14.08 2.37 9.34
CA PHE A 80 14.58 3.35 8.36
C PHE A 80 13.46 4.26 7.82
N ILE A 81 12.36 3.66 7.35
CA ILE A 81 11.21 4.42 6.84
C ILE A 81 10.59 5.25 7.95
N TYR A 82 10.49 4.70 9.16
CA TYR A 82 9.98 5.40 10.32
C TYR A 82 10.81 6.62 10.69
N VAL A 83 12.14 6.49 10.79
CA VAL A 83 13.03 7.60 11.11
C VAL A 83 12.96 8.68 10.02
N PHE A 84 12.88 8.29 8.75
CA PHE A 84 12.69 9.23 7.64
C PHE A 84 11.35 9.99 7.74
N LEU A 85 10.24 9.29 7.93
CA LEU A 85 8.93 9.92 8.08
C LEU A 85 8.82 10.76 9.34
N PHE A 86 9.46 10.34 10.44
CA PHE A 86 9.52 11.08 11.69
C PHE A 86 10.29 12.38 11.51
N PHE A 87 11.46 12.32 10.86
CA PHE A 87 12.24 13.51 10.52
C PHE A 87 11.38 14.52 9.74
N LEU A 88 10.68 14.07 8.70
CA LEU A 88 9.82 14.93 7.90
C LEU A 88 8.66 15.51 8.71
N ASN A 89 7.93 14.69 9.48
CA ASN A 89 6.82 15.13 10.32
C ASN A 89 7.27 16.08 11.45
N PHE A 90 8.52 15.99 11.89
CA PHE A 90 9.05 16.84 12.96
C PHE A 90 9.43 18.23 12.45
N ILE A 91 10.05 18.32 11.26
CA ILE A 91 10.46 19.60 10.69
C ILE A 91 9.32 20.34 10.00
N PHE A 92 8.30 19.62 9.52
CA PHE A 92 7.21 20.20 8.75
C PHE A 92 6.41 21.22 9.58
N PRO A 93 6.21 22.47 9.10
CA PRO A 93 5.52 23.50 9.85
C PRO A 93 4.00 23.25 9.92
N LEU A 94 3.37 23.78 10.97
CA LEU A 94 1.91 23.74 11.15
C LEU A 94 1.19 24.44 10.01
N GLN A 95 0.08 23.87 9.55
CA GLN A 95 -0.77 24.44 8.49
C GLN A 95 -2.09 24.97 9.04
N SER A 96 -2.84 25.72 8.23
CA SER A 96 -4.06 26.42 8.61
C SER A 96 -5.05 25.63 9.48
N ASP A 97 -5.48 24.44 9.02
CA ASP A 97 -6.42 23.57 9.76
C ASP A 97 -5.86 22.99 11.08
N ASP A 98 -4.55 23.10 11.28
CA ASP A 98 -3.82 22.53 12.40
C ASP A 98 -3.71 23.52 13.59
N LEU A 99 -3.97 24.81 13.34
CA LEU A 99 -3.88 25.90 14.31
C LEU A 99 -5.13 26.08 15.20
N GLY A 100 -6.02 25.08 15.23
CA GLY A 100 -7.32 25.16 15.91
C GLY A 100 -7.26 25.24 17.44
N ASP A 101 -8.43 25.48 18.05
CA ASP A 101 -8.56 25.65 19.50
C ASP A 101 -8.17 24.38 20.27
N LYS A 102 -7.39 24.57 21.34
CA LYS A 102 -7.00 23.49 22.25
C LYS A 102 -8.08 23.31 23.32
N TYR A 103 -8.86 22.23 23.22
CA TYR A 103 -9.79 21.86 24.29
C TYR A 103 -9.03 21.27 25.47
N THR A 104 -9.32 21.78 26.67
CA THR A 104 -8.67 21.34 27.92
C THR A 104 -9.41 20.20 28.61
N ASP A 105 -10.67 19.94 28.23
CA ASP A 105 -11.51 18.91 28.83
C ASP A 105 -12.16 17.98 27.79
N PHE A 106 -12.41 16.74 28.20
CA PHE A 106 -12.97 15.68 27.34
C PHE A 106 -14.38 16.01 26.83
N LYS A 107 -15.20 16.71 27.63
CA LYS A 107 -16.57 17.04 27.25
C LYS A 107 -16.59 18.03 26.09
N SER A 108 -15.74 19.04 26.11
CA SER A 108 -15.56 19.99 25.00
C SER A 108 -15.04 19.30 23.73
N ALA A 109 -14.10 18.36 23.86
CA ALA A 109 -13.58 17.58 22.73
C ALA A 109 -14.70 16.75 22.04
N ILE A 110 -15.54 16.08 22.82
CA ILE A 110 -16.69 15.31 22.29
C ILE A 110 -17.75 16.24 21.69
N SER A 111 -18.03 17.38 22.33
CA SER A 111 -18.95 18.39 21.80
C SER A 111 -18.49 18.93 20.44
N SER A 112 -17.19 19.20 20.28
CA SER A 112 -16.59 19.64 19.02
C SER A 112 -16.74 18.58 17.91
N ALA A 113 -16.44 17.31 18.23
CA ALA A 113 -16.67 16.21 17.29
C ALA A 113 -18.15 16.07 16.90
N TYR A 114 -19.07 16.15 17.88
CA TYR A 114 -20.50 16.11 17.61
C TYR A 114 -20.94 17.25 16.68
N ASN A 115 -20.49 18.48 16.95
CA ASN A 115 -20.79 19.64 16.13
C ASN A 115 -20.24 19.51 14.71
N SER A 116 -19.03 18.96 14.54
CA SER A 116 -18.49 18.69 13.19
C SER A 116 -19.28 17.59 12.48
N TYR A 117 -19.63 16.50 13.17
CA TYR A 117 -20.42 15.41 12.60
C TYR A 117 -21.81 15.88 12.13
N MET A 118 -22.45 16.77 12.90
CA MET A 118 -23.76 17.32 12.57
C MET A 118 -23.71 18.48 11.56
N GLY A 119 -22.62 19.25 11.56
CA GLY A 119 -22.54 20.55 10.89
C GLY A 119 -21.66 20.61 9.65
N TRP A 120 -20.61 19.79 9.57
CA TRP A 120 -19.52 19.99 8.60
C TRP A 120 -19.03 18.72 7.91
N ASN A 121 -18.58 17.71 8.66
CA ASN A 121 -17.92 16.54 8.08
C ASN A 121 -18.15 15.31 8.94
N GLY A 122 -18.68 14.25 8.32
CA GLY A 122 -18.99 13.02 9.02
C GLY A 122 -17.81 12.05 9.16
N ARG A 123 -16.66 12.32 8.54
CA ARG A 123 -15.51 11.39 8.58
C ARG A 123 -14.89 11.30 9.97
N ILE A 124 -14.63 10.08 10.44
CA ILE A 124 -13.98 9.86 11.74
C ILE A 124 -12.62 10.57 11.87
N GLY A 125 -11.89 10.72 10.76
CA GLY A 125 -10.63 11.47 10.73
C GLY A 125 -10.81 12.95 11.08
N ASP A 126 -11.86 13.59 10.57
CA ASP A 126 -12.17 14.97 10.96
C ASP A 126 -12.61 15.07 12.43
N LEU A 127 -13.34 14.07 12.93
CA LEU A 127 -13.73 14.01 14.33
C LEU A 127 -12.51 13.92 15.25
N PHE A 128 -11.50 13.10 14.90
CA PHE A 128 -10.22 13.06 15.62
C PHE A 128 -9.48 14.39 15.54
N ARG A 129 -9.48 15.04 14.38
CA ARG A 129 -8.86 16.36 14.19
C ARG A 129 -9.46 17.40 15.14
N VAL A 130 -10.78 17.54 15.16
CA VAL A 130 -11.46 18.58 15.96
C VAL A 130 -11.55 18.25 17.44
N SER A 131 -11.55 16.97 17.83
CA SER A 131 -11.64 16.59 19.25
C SER A 131 -10.32 16.77 19.99
N PHE A 132 -9.23 16.19 19.48
CA PHE A 132 -7.92 16.22 20.16
C PHE A 132 -6.75 16.52 19.22
N GLY A 133 -6.96 16.46 17.90
CA GLY A 133 -5.92 16.70 16.91
C GLY A 133 -5.26 18.07 17.08
N ALA A 134 -6.06 19.14 17.18
CA ALA A 134 -5.53 20.51 17.37
C ALA A 134 -4.61 20.62 18.62
N ALA A 135 -4.92 19.90 19.70
CA ALA A 135 -4.08 19.87 20.91
C ALA A 135 -2.77 19.09 20.70
N LEU A 136 -2.82 17.96 19.98
CA LEU A 136 -1.64 17.16 19.64
C LEU A 136 -0.76 17.82 18.57
N SER A 137 -1.33 18.69 17.74
CA SER A 137 -0.69 19.23 16.54
C SER A 137 0.71 19.82 16.77
N PRO A 138 0.90 20.71 17.77
CA PRO A 138 2.20 21.34 17.98
C PRO A 138 3.21 20.42 18.71
N SER A 139 2.78 19.22 19.11
CA SER A 139 3.58 18.31 19.93
C SER A 139 4.41 17.35 19.08
N VAL A 140 5.62 17.05 19.56
CA VAL A 140 6.47 15.99 18.98
C VAL A 140 5.78 14.63 18.99
N ALA A 141 4.82 14.42 19.90
CA ALA A 141 4.04 13.19 19.98
C ALA A 141 3.20 12.97 18.71
N PHE A 142 2.63 14.02 18.10
CA PHE A 142 1.94 13.88 16.82
C PHE A 142 2.91 13.41 15.73
N SER A 143 4.08 14.03 15.62
CA SER A 143 5.09 13.64 14.62
C SER A 143 5.52 12.17 14.78
N PHE A 144 5.70 11.71 16.02
CA PHE A 144 6.03 10.32 16.35
C PHE A 144 4.91 9.35 15.94
N ILE A 145 3.67 9.62 16.36
CA ILE A 145 2.52 8.74 16.08
C ILE A 145 2.20 8.72 14.58
N ASN A 146 2.20 9.88 13.93
CA ASN A 146 1.85 9.99 12.51
C ASN A 146 2.89 9.31 11.62
N ALA A 147 4.17 9.44 11.95
CA ALA A 147 5.23 8.69 11.27
C ALA A 147 5.08 7.18 11.45
N PHE A 148 4.69 6.71 12.63
CA PHE A 148 4.46 5.30 12.90
C PHE A 148 3.31 4.77 12.03
N ILE A 149 2.19 5.48 12.00
CA ILE A 149 1.03 5.14 11.18
C ILE A 149 1.39 5.16 9.69
N GLY A 150 2.17 6.15 9.24
CA GLY A 150 2.68 6.22 7.87
C GLY A 150 3.51 5.00 7.47
N THR A 151 4.45 4.59 8.31
CA THR A 151 5.25 3.38 8.10
C THR A 151 4.39 2.13 8.11
N CYS A 152 3.44 2.03 9.04
CA CYS A 152 2.49 0.91 9.11
C CYS A 152 1.67 0.81 7.84
N VAL A 153 1.14 1.90 7.28
CA VAL A 153 0.37 1.87 6.02
C VAL A 153 1.18 1.25 4.89
N ILE A 154 2.45 1.65 4.73
CA ILE A 154 3.35 1.11 3.70
C ILE A 154 3.57 -0.40 3.90
N TYR A 155 3.84 -0.82 5.15
CA TYR A 155 4.08 -2.22 5.50
C TYR A 155 2.83 -3.09 5.38
N LEU A 156 1.70 -2.62 5.88
CA LEU A 156 0.41 -3.33 5.79
C LEU A 156 0.02 -3.54 4.33
N PHE A 157 0.25 -2.56 3.46
CA PHE A 157 0.01 -2.72 2.02
C PHE A 157 0.96 -3.76 1.40
N PHE A 158 2.24 -3.77 1.76
CA PHE A 158 3.17 -4.83 1.32
C PHE A 158 2.71 -6.22 1.77
N ILE A 159 2.32 -6.36 3.03
CA ILE A 159 1.82 -7.61 3.61
C ILE A 159 0.51 -8.03 2.92
N LEU A 160 -0.39 -7.09 2.63
CA LEU A 160 -1.64 -7.38 1.91
C LEU A 160 -1.36 -7.99 0.54
N PHE A 161 -0.35 -7.49 -0.18
CA PHE A 161 0.03 -8.01 -1.49
C PHE A 161 0.72 -9.39 -1.38
N TYR A 162 1.81 -9.47 -0.60
CA TYR A 162 2.70 -10.64 -0.57
C TYR A 162 2.36 -11.71 0.49
N ASN A 163 1.45 -11.43 1.42
CA ASN A 163 1.16 -12.25 2.61
C ASN A 163 2.41 -12.64 3.42
N ARG A 164 3.36 -11.70 3.54
CA ARG A 164 4.59 -11.85 4.35
C ARG A 164 5.18 -10.47 4.64
N PHE A 165 6.06 -10.41 5.65
CA PHE A 165 6.90 -9.23 5.88
C PHE A 165 8.00 -9.12 4.81
N PRO A 166 8.47 -7.89 4.51
CA PRO A 166 9.64 -7.68 3.66
C PRO A 166 10.88 -8.27 4.33
N LEU A 167 11.76 -8.86 3.53
CA LEU A 167 13.04 -9.43 3.97
C LEU A 167 14.15 -8.38 3.77
N PHE A 168 15.12 -8.36 4.68
CA PHE A 168 16.30 -7.51 4.60
C PHE A 168 17.57 -8.38 4.57
N PRO A 169 18.68 -7.94 3.93
CA PRO A 169 19.94 -8.67 3.96
C PRO A 169 20.35 -9.02 5.37
N THR A 170 20.44 -10.32 5.67
CA THR A 170 21.34 -10.75 6.72
C THR A 170 22.75 -10.31 6.35
N LEU A 171 23.51 -9.79 7.33
CA LEU A 171 24.94 -9.41 7.27
C LEU A 171 25.90 -10.41 6.55
N GLN A 172 25.42 -11.58 6.14
CA GLN A 172 26.14 -12.52 5.28
C GLN A 172 26.51 -11.91 3.90
N ILE A 173 25.79 -10.89 3.43
CA ILE A 173 26.11 -10.12 2.21
C ILE A 173 27.25 -9.10 2.41
N LEU A 174 27.54 -8.68 3.65
CA LEU A 174 28.64 -7.74 3.94
C LEU A 174 30.02 -8.43 4.02
N ASN A 175 30.08 -9.77 3.97
CA ASN A 175 31.32 -10.49 3.70
C ASN A 175 31.59 -10.48 2.18
N LEU A 176 32.03 -9.32 1.70
CA LEU A 176 32.44 -9.01 0.33
C LEU A 176 33.72 -9.78 -0.08
N GLN A 177 33.69 -11.11 -0.14
CA GLN A 177 34.85 -11.88 -0.61
C GLN A 177 34.59 -12.85 -1.76
N ASN A 178 33.35 -13.10 -2.22
CA ASN A 178 33.14 -13.98 -3.39
C ASN A 178 31.93 -13.57 -4.26
N LEU A 179 32.10 -12.50 -5.05
CA LEU A 179 31.15 -12.05 -6.08
C LEU A 179 31.24 -12.89 -7.37
N LYS A 180 30.88 -14.18 -7.34
CA LYS A 180 30.73 -14.97 -8.59
C LYS A 180 29.40 -15.68 -8.80
N SER A 181 28.48 -15.64 -7.84
CA SER A 181 27.09 -16.03 -8.07
C SER A 181 26.21 -15.41 -7.00
N LEU A 182 25.32 -14.48 -7.37
CA LEU A 182 24.23 -14.08 -6.48
C LEU A 182 23.41 -15.33 -6.20
N ASP A 183 23.46 -15.81 -4.97
CA ASP A 183 22.65 -16.95 -4.55
C ASP A 183 21.16 -16.56 -4.65
N ARG A 184 20.27 -17.51 -4.96
CA ARG A 184 18.83 -17.24 -5.20
C ARG A 184 18.16 -16.44 -4.07
N LYS A 185 18.69 -16.58 -2.85
CA LYS A 185 18.24 -15.90 -1.63
C LYS A 185 18.62 -14.41 -1.59
N ASP A 186 19.79 -14.03 -2.09
CA ASP A 186 20.27 -12.64 -2.15
C ASP A 186 19.54 -11.83 -3.22
N SER A 187 19.13 -12.50 -4.31
CA SER A 187 18.25 -11.93 -5.33
C SER A 187 16.87 -11.57 -4.75
N ILE A 188 16.27 -12.41 -3.92
CA ILE A 188 14.94 -12.15 -3.33
C ILE A 188 15.00 -10.98 -2.34
N ILE A 189 16.10 -10.89 -1.58
CA ILE A 189 16.29 -9.85 -0.56
C ILE A 189 16.49 -8.46 -1.19
N SER A 190 17.34 -8.35 -2.21
CA SER A 190 17.55 -7.09 -2.94
C SER A 190 16.26 -6.61 -3.63
N GLN A 191 15.40 -7.54 -4.03
CA GLN A 191 14.11 -7.25 -4.64
C GLN A 191 13.10 -6.66 -3.65
N ASP A 192 13.02 -7.13 -2.41
CA ASP A 192 12.07 -6.57 -1.42
C ASP A 192 12.40 -5.12 -1.08
N ILE A 193 13.69 -4.79 -0.92
CA ILE A 193 14.14 -3.41 -0.73
C ILE A 193 13.84 -2.58 -1.98
N GLY A 194 14.08 -3.13 -3.18
CA GLY A 194 13.70 -2.49 -4.43
C GLY A 194 12.20 -2.19 -4.52
N ILE A 195 11.36 -3.13 -4.09
CA ILE A 195 9.91 -2.99 -4.06
C ILE A 195 9.47 -1.93 -3.05
N LEU A 196 10.00 -1.94 -1.82
CA LEU A 196 9.72 -0.90 -0.83
C LEU A 196 10.18 0.48 -1.32
N SER A 197 11.35 0.53 -1.97
CA SER A 197 11.88 1.77 -2.57
C SER A 197 11.00 2.26 -3.71
N PHE A 198 10.47 1.36 -4.56
CA PHE A 198 9.50 1.71 -5.59
C PHE A 198 8.21 2.26 -4.99
N MET A 199 7.67 1.60 -3.96
CA MET A 199 6.46 2.04 -3.26
C MET A 199 6.65 3.44 -2.67
N LEU A 200 7.75 3.67 -1.95
CA LEU A 200 8.11 4.98 -1.39
C LEU A 200 8.32 6.02 -2.48
N PHE A 201 9.10 5.72 -3.52
CA PHE A 201 9.34 6.62 -4.65
C PHE A 201 8.01 7.05 -5.30
N PHE A 202 7.11 6.10 -5.53
CA PHE A 202 5.81 6.36 -6.10
C PHE A 202 4.97 7.24 -5.17
N MET A 203 4.91 6.90 -3.87
CA MET A 203 4.18 7.64 -2.83
C MET A 203 4.70 9.07 -2.64
N LEU A 204 6.00 9.29 -2.74
CA LEU A 204 6.66 10.60 -2.66
C LEU A 204 6.56 11.41 -3.96
N SER A 205 6.07 10.83 -5.06
CA SER A 205 5.95 11.52 -6.34
C SER A 205 4.94 12.67 -6.27
N SER A 206 5.16 13.74 -7.05
CA SER A 206 4.24 14.89 -7.14
C SER A 206 2.85 14.52 -7.66
N THR A 207 2.66 13.30 -8.16
CA THR A 207 1.35 12.78 -8.49
C THR A 207 0.44 12.73 -7.26
N ILE A 208 1.04 12.44 -6.11
CA ILE A 208 0.37 12.25 -4.83
C ILE A 208 0.65 13.50 -4.02
N SER A 209 -0.39 14.08 -3.44
CA SER A 209 -0.23 15.15 -2.45
C SER A 209 0.34 14.57 -1.16
N PHE A 210 1.60 14.13 -1.22
CA PHE A 210 2.27 13.41 -0.16
C PHE A 210 2.26 14.23 1.13
N GLY A 211 2.60 15.52 1.05
CA GLY A 211 2.57 16.39 2.23
C GLY A 211 1.16 16.53 2.81
N SER A 212 0.14 16.61 1.97
CA SER A 212 -1.26 16.64 2.42
C SER A 212 -1.71 15.37 3.12
N ILE A 213 -1.10 14.22 2.82
CA ILE A 213 -1.51 12.91 3.37
C ILE A 213 -0.63 12.51 4.56
N PHE A 214 0.67 12.81 4.53
CA PHE A 214 1.65 12.30 5.48
C PHE A 214 2.14 13.33 6.50
N PHE A 215 1.90 14.63 6.31
CA PHE A 215 2.34 15.67 7.24
C PHE A 215 1.19 16.52 7.74
N TRP A 216 0.40 17.07 6.81
CA TRP A 216 -0.73 17.92 7.15
C TRP A 216 -1.72 17.11 7.98
N GLN A 217 -2.01 17.58 9.18
CA GLN A 217 -2.68 16.76 10.17
C GLN A 217 -4.14 16.47 9.78
N SER A 218 -4.86 17.49 9.31
CA SER A 218 -6.23 17.30 8.82
C SER A 218 -6.31 16.25 7.71
N GLY A 219 -5.38 16.31 6.74
CA GLY A 219 -5.31 15.31 5.69
C GLY A 219 -4.82 13.94 6.18
N SER A 220 -3.87 13.90 7.11
CA SER A 220 -3.37 12.66 7.71
C SER A 220 -4.46 11.88 8.43
N TYR A 221 -5.28 12.53 9.25
CA TYR A 221 -6.40 11.84 9.92
C TYR A 221 -7.46 11.33 8.92
N ASN A 222 -7.82 12.14 7.92
CA ASN A 222 -8.86 11.78 6.97
C ASN A 222 -8.41 10.71 5.94
N TYR A 223 -7.12 10.68 5.60
CA TYR A 223 -6.61 9.81 4.54
C TYR A 223 -5.63 8.77 5.05
N LEU A 224 -4.54 9.17 5.73
CA LEU A 224 -3.53 8.19 6.16
C LEU A 224 -4.05 7.26 7.26
N TRP A 225 -4.64 7.81 8.32
CA TRP A 225 -5.17 7.03 9.44
C TRP A 225 -6.37 6.19 9.01
N ALA A 226 -7.24 6.74 8.16
CA ALA A 226 -8.34 5.99 7.57
C ALA A 226 -7.83 4.74 6.82
N HIS A 227 -6.79 4.90 5.98
CA HIS A 227 -6.22 3.77 5.25
C HIS A 227 -5.45 2.79 6.15
N PHE A 228 -4.88 3.25 7.27
CA PHE A 228 -4.30 2.36 8.28
C PHE A 228 -5.34 1.39 8.83
N PHE A 229 -6.51 1.87 9.26
CA PHE A 229 -7.58 1.02 9.74
C PHE A 229 -8.17 0.12 8.65
N ILE A 230 -8.34 0.64 7.42
CA ILE A 230 -8.79 -0.16 6.27
C ILE A 230 -7.82 -1.31 6.00
N LEU A 231 -6.52 -1.05 5.89
CA LEU A 231 -5.53 -2.09 5.62
C LEU A 231 -5.46 -3.12 6.76
N LEU A 232 -5.54 -2.67 8.01
CA LEU A 232 -5.58 -3.56 9.18
C LEU A 232 -6.81 -4.48 9.14
N PHE A 233 -7.98 -3.93 8.77
CA PHE A 233 -9.22 -4.69 8.58
C PHE A 233 -9.13 -5.70 7.43
N LEU A 234 -8.46 -5.39 6.32
CA LEU A 234 -8.34 -6.29 5.16
C LEU A 234 -7.44 -7.51 5.42
N LEU A 235 -6.48 -7.42 6.35
CA LEU A 235 -5.47 -8.46 6.57
C LEU A 235 -6.03 -9.84 6.95
N PRO A 236 -6.95 -9.99 7.93
CA PRO A 236 -7.52 -11.29 8.27
C PRO A 236 -8.17 -12.00 7.07
N TYR A 237 -8.82 -11.25 6.19
CA TYR A 237 -9.46 -11.79 4.98
C TYR A 237 -8.44 -12.24 3.95
N ARG A 238 -7.36 -11.45 3.75
CA ARG A 238 -6.26 -11.84 2.87
C ARG A 238 -5.61 -13.15 3.33
N ILE A 239 -5.38 -13.30 4.64
CA ILE A 239 -4.82 -14.51 5.25
C ILE A 239 -5.77 -15.68 5.11
N PHE A 240 -7.07 -15.47 5.35
CA PHE A 240 -8.11 -16.49 5.19
C PHE A 240 -8.10 -17.08 3.77
N TRP A 241 -8.17 -16.22 2.75
CA TRP A 241 -8.19 -16.66 1.36
C TRP A 241 -6.87 -17.29 0.93
N ASP A 242 -5.72 -16.80 1.41
CA ASP A 242 -4.41 -17.42 1.15
C ASP A 242 -4.36 -18.87 1.65
N ASN A 243 -4.83 -19.09 2.88
CA ASN A 243 -4.85 -20.40 3.51
C ASN A 243 -5.82 -21.34 2.80
N TYR A 244 -6.98 -20.83 2.38
CA TYR A 244 -7.94 -21.58 1.57
C TYR A 244 -7.33 -22.04 0.24
N PHE A 245 -6.75 -21.11 -0.54
CA PHE A 245 -6.19 -21.45 -1.85
C PHE A 245 -4.95 -22.36 -1.77
N LYS A 246 -4.19 -22.31 -0.66
CA LYS A 246 -3.05 -23.22 -0.44
C LYS A 246 -3.47 -24.64 -0.06
N ASN A 247 -4.61 -24.80 0.60
CA ASN A 247 -5.03 -26.06 1.22
C ASN A 247 -6.47 -26.42 0.84
N ILE A 248 -6.84 -26.31 -0.43
CA ILE A 248 -8.25 -26.43 -0.88
C ILE A 248 -8.91 -27.73 -0.36
N GLU A 249 -8.21 -28.85 -0.40
CA GLU A 249 -8.74 -30.16 0.00
C GLU A 249 -8.85 -30.34 1.52
N THR A 250 -7.94 -29.74 2.29
CA THR A 250 -7.83 -29.92 3.74
C THR A 250 -8.29 -28.70 4.53
N PHE A 251 -8.84 -27.69 3.86
CA PHE A 251 -9.19 -26.42 4.48
C PHE A 251 -10.28 -26.62 5.54
N LYS A 252 -9.88 -26.45 6.80
CA LYS A 252 -10.79 -26.32 7.92
C LYS A 252 -10.66 -24.89 8.46
N PRO A 253 -11.73 -24.08 8.46
CA PRO A 253 -11.67 -22.75 9.04
C PRO A 253 -11.33 -22.89 10.53
N LYS A 254 -10.26 -22.22 10.97
CA LYS A 254 -9.98 -22.11 12.40
C LYS A 254 -11.09 -21.28 13.03
N ASN A 255 -11.97 -21.92 13.78
CA ASN A 255 -12.88 -21.23 14.69
C ASN A 255 -12.05 -20.63 15.82
N ILE A 256 -12.38 -19.41 16.25
CA ILE A 256 -11.74 -18.79 17.40
C ILE A 256 -12.17 -19.60 18.64
N GLU A 257 -11.26 -20.37 19.23
CA GLU A 257 -11.52 -21.06 20.50
C GLU A 257 -11.67 -20.06 21.67
N SER A 258 -12.70 -20.32 22.48
CA SER A 258 -13.09 -19.90 23.86
C SER A 258 -12.76 -18.53 24.47
N ASN A 259 -12.00 -17.63 23.82
CA ASN A 259 -11.94 -16.19 24.12
C ASN A 259 -12.63 -15.37 23.01
N SER A 260 -13.79 -15.87 22.56
CA SER A 260 -14.43 -15.54 21.28
C SER A 260 -15.04 -14.13 21.25
N PHE A 261 -15.72 -13.70 22.32
CA PHE A 261 -16.49 -12.45 22.26
C PHE A 261 -15.62 -11.19 22.18
N LEU A 262 -14.61 -11.04 23.05
CA LEU A 262 -13.75 -9.84 23.05
C LEU A 262 -12.98 -9.68 21.74
N LYS A 263 -12.48 -10.78 21.15
CA LYS A 263 -11.80 -10.75 19.85
C LYS A 263 -12.74 -10.34 18.72
N LEU A 264 -13.97 -10.86 18.72
CA LEU A 264 -15.02 -10.46 17.77
C LEU A 264 -15.40 -8.99 17.94
N LEU A 265 -15.51 -8.52 19.18
CA LEU A 265 -15.81 -7.12 19.51
C LEU A 265 -14.71 -6.18 19.03
N ILE A 266 -13.44 -6.50 19.30
CA ILE A 266 -12.28 -5.73 18.81
C ILE A 266 -12.27 -5.70 17.29
N LEU A 267 -12.48 -6.85 16.63
CA LEU A 267 -12.54 -6.91 15.16
C LEU A 267 -13.70 -6.06 14.62
N PHE A 268 -14.87 -6.12 15.24
CA PHE A 268 -16.02 -5.29 14.87
C PHE A 268 -15.68 -3.81 14.95
N PHE A 269 -15.06 -3.35 16.04
CA PHE A 269 -14.69 -1.94 16.20
C PHE A 269 -13.60 -1.49 15.22
N ILE A 270 -12.59 -2.32 14.96
CA ILE A 270 -11.58 -2.01 13.93
C ILE A 270 -12.24 -1.89 12.56
N ALA A 271 -13.14 -2.82 12.22
CA ALA A 271 -13.87 -2.79 10.97
C ALA A 271 -14.80 -1.57 10.89
N PHE A 272 -15.47 -1.23 11.99
CA PHE A 272 -16.35 -0.07 12.10
C PHE A 272 -15.60 1.24 11.87
N ILE A 273 -14.45 1.44 12.51
CA ILE A 273 -13.60 2.62 12.28
C ILE A 273 -13.10 2.65 10.83
N ALA A 274 -12.70 1.49 10.28
CA ALA A 274 -12.27 1.39 8.88
C ALA A 274 -13.40 1.79 7.90
N GLY A 275 -14.63 1.33 8.15
CA GLY A 275 -15.81 1.67 7.36
C GLY A 275 -16.18 3.16 7.44
N TRP A 276 -16.05 3.76 8.62
CA TRP A 276 -16.33 5.18 8.89
C TRP A 276 -15.26 6.15 8.31
N GLY A 277 -14.21 5.62 7.71
CA GLY A 277 -13.11 6.42 7.16
C GLY A 277 -13.50 7.27 5.96
N GLN A 278 -14.02 6.65 4.89
CA GLN A 278 -14.21 7.30 3.58
C GLN A 278 -15.45 6.82 2.82
N GLU A 279 -16.02 7.71 2.02
CA GLU A 279 -17.23 7.48 1.22
C GLU A 279 -16.99 6.49 0.07
N VAL A 280 -15.75 6.37 -0.41
CA VAL A 280 -15.36 5.42 -1.47
C VAL A 280 -15.23 3.97 -0.97
N ASN A 281 -15.41 3.73 0.33
CA ASN A 281 -15.39 2.39 0.93
C ASN A 281 -16.49 1.47 0.37
N ILE A 282 -17.47 1.99 -0.36
CA ILE A 282 -18.45 1.20 -1.11
C ILE A 282 -17.80 0.20 -2.06
N ALA A 283 -16.66 0.54 -2.67
CA ALA A 283 -15.91 -0.37 -3.54
C ALA A 283 -15.40 -1.60 -2.78
N ILE A 284 -14.99 -1.42 -1.52
CA ILE A 284 -14.56 -2.52 -0.64
C ILE A 284 -15.76 -3.40 -0.28
N ILE A 285 -16.90 -2.80 0.04
CA ILE A 285 -18.15 -3.54 0.35
C ILE A 285 -18.57 -4.41 -0.84
N VAL A 286 -18.61 -3.84 -2.05
CA VAL A 286 -18.92 -4.59 -3.28
C VAL A 286 -17.92 -5.73 -3.50
N THR A 287 -16.63 -5.47 -3.31
CA THR A 287 -15.59 -6.50 -3.41
C THR A 287 -15.84 -7.65 -2.43
N TYR A 288 -16.24 -7.38 -1.19
CA TYR A 288 -16.59 -8.42 -0.22
C TYR A 288 -17.81 -9.24 -0.62
N PHE A 289 -18.84 -8.61 -1.17
CA PHE A 289 -19.99 -9.34 -1.69
C PHE A 289 -19.59 -10.29 -2.84
N ILE A 290 -18.66 -9.89 -3.71
CA ILE A 290 -18.10 -10.78 -4.74
C ILE A 290 -17.38 -11.98 -4.10
N PHE A 291 -16.54 -11.76 -3.08
CA PHE A 291 -15.86 -12.85 -2.37
C PHE A 291 -16.81 -13.77 -1.60
N LEU A 292 -17.87 -13.23 -1.00
CA LEU A 292 -18.92 -14.01 -0.35
C LEU A 292 -19.67 -14.88 -1.37
N ALA A 293 -20.11 -14.29 -2.48
CA ALA A 293 -20.77 -15.01 -3.57
C ALA A 293 -19.87 -16.12 -4.13
N PHE A 294 -18.58 -15.83 -4.34
CA PHE A 294 -17.59 -16.82 -4.75
C PHE A 294 -17.43 -17.95 -3.71
N GLY A 295 -17.36 -17.61 -2.42
CA GLY A 295 -17.26 -18.60 -1.35
C GLY A 295 -18.50 -19.48 -1.25
N PHE A 296 -19.71 -18.93 -1.39
CA PHE A 296 -20.94 -19.72 -1.43
C PHE A 296 -20.98 -20.64 -2.65
N TYR A 297 -20.59 -20.15 -3.83
CA TYR A 297 -20.45 -20.98 -5.03
C TYR A 297 -19.46 -22.13 -4.82
N LYS A 298 -18.36 -21.89 -4.12
CA LYS A 298 -17.36 -22.90 -3.76
C LYS A 298 -17.65 -23.66 -2.46
N LYS A 299 -18.82 -23.44 -1.85
CA LYS A 299 -19.26 -24.07 -0.58
C LYS A 299 -18.22 -23.92 0.55
N VAL A 300 -17.52 -22.78 0.58
CA VAL A 300 -16.53 -22.44 1.62
C VAL A 300 -17.25 -22.19 2.93
N LYS A 301 -16.79 -22.83 4.01
CA LYS A 301 -17.27 -22.56 5.37
C LYS A 301 -16.59 -21.30 5.92
N PHE A 302 -17.37 -20.27 6.19
CA PHE A 302 -16.87 -19.03 6.78
C PHE A 302 -17.00 -19.05 8.31
N PRO A 303 -15.95 -18.65 9.05
CA PRO A 303 -16.01 -18.49 10.50
C PRO A 303 -16.79 -17.23 10.90
N THR A 304 -17.33 -17.19 12.12
CA THR A 304 -18.16 -16.07 12.63
C THR A 304 -17.49 -14.70 12.50
N TRP A 305 -16.18 -14.62 12.74
CA TRP A 305 -15.43 -13.36 12.65
C TRP A 305 -15.48 -12.74 11.24
N TYR A 306 -15.62 -13.56 10.20
CA TYR A 306 -15.69 -13.10 8.81
C TYR A 306 -16.94 -12.25 8.60
N TYR A 307 -18.09 -12.69 9.14
CA TYR A 307 -19.34 -11.94 9.06
C TYR A 307 -19.35 -10.73 10.00
N VAL A 308 -18.86 -10.87 11.22
CA VAL A 308 -18.81 -9.78 12.21
C VAL A 308 -17.95 -8.62 11.71
N GLY A 309 -16.81 -8.91 11.07
CA GLY A 309 -15.97 -7.86 10.49
C GLY A 309 -16.66 -7.16 9.31
N ILE A 310 -17.30 -7.88 8.39
CA ILE A 310 -18.04 -7.26 7.28
C ILE A 310 -19.19 -6.39 7.81
N LEU A 311 -19.93 -6.88 8.82
CA LEU A 311 -21.00 -6.14 9.46
C LEU A 311 -20.50 -4.84 10.09
N GLY A 312 -19.41 -4.89 10.86
CA GLY A 312 -18.79 -3.70 11.46
C GLY A 312 -18.41 -2.67 10.40
N PHE A 313 -17.77 -3.12 9.31
CA PHE A 313 -17.39 -2.25 8.20
C PHE A 313 -18.58 -1.57 7.53
N ILE A 314 -19.66 -2.32 7.27
CA ILE A 314 -20.90 -1.77 6.70
C ILE A 314 -21.53 -0.77 7.67
N CYS A 315 -21.65 -1.09 8.96
CA CYS A 315 -22.20 -0.17 9.96
C CYS A 315 -21.42 1.15 10.02
N GLY A 316 -20.09 1.10 10.01
CA GLY A 316 -19.25 2.29 9.98
C GLY A 316 -19.42 3.10 8.69
N TYR A 317 -19.49 2.42 7.55
CA TYR A 317 -19.75 3.07 6.26
C TYR A 317 -21.11 3.77 6.23
N LEU A 318 -22.18 3.13 6.71
CA LEU A 318 -23.52 3.73 6.74
C LEU A 318 -23.57 4.94 7.68
N LEU A 319 -22.87 4.88 8.82
CA LEU A 319 -22.73 6.03 9.73
C LEU A 319 -22.08 7.23 9.04
N LEU A 320 -21.08 7.00 8.19
CA LEU A 320 -20.47 8.05 7.38
C LEU A 320 -21.43 8.55 6.30
N TYR A 321 -21.96 7.63 5.49
CA TYR A 321 -22.74 7.94 4.30
C TYR A 321 -23.99 8.75 4.63
N PHE A 322 -24.66 8.44 5.75
CA PHE A 322 -25.84 9.15 6.22
C PHE A 322 -25.54 10.29 7.21
N SER A 323 -24.27 10.68 7.37
CA SER A 323 -23.92 11.75 8.31
C SER A 323 -24.51 13.11 7.90
N PRO A 324 -25.17 13.83 8.83
CA PRO A 324 -25.78 15.13 8.52
C PRO A 324 -24.77 16.18 8.05
N GLY A 325 -23.56 16.20 8.64
CA GLY A 325 -22.50 17.12 8.24
C GLY A 325 -22.03 16.88 6.81
N SER A 326 -21.87 15.63 6.38
CA SER A 326 -21.48 15.34 4.99
C SER A 326 -22.58 15.73 3.99
N ALA A 327 -23.86 15.55 4.38
CA ALA A 327 -24.99 15.99 3.57
C ALA A 327 -25.03 17.53 3.41
N ARG A 328 -24.85 18.28 4.50
CA ARG A 328 -24.72 19.76 4.46
C ARG A 328 -23.52 20.21 3.64
N ARG A 329 -22.39 19.54 3.79
CA ARG A 329 -21.21 19.84 2.97
C ARG A 329 -21.51 19.62 1.49
N MET A 330 -22.25 18.57 1.13
CA MET A 330 -22.61 18.31 -0.27
C MET A 330 -23.59 19.31 -0.85
N SER A 331 -24.47 19.96 -0.07
CA SER A 331 -25.38 20.98 -0.63
C SER A 331 -24.60 22.17 -1.21
N TYR A 332 -23.49 22.58 -0.59
CA TYR A 332 -22.61 23.61 -1.17
C TYR A 332 -21.96 23.18 -2.50
N PHE A 333 -21.69 21.88 -2.67
CA PHE A 333 -21.15 21.35 -3.93
C PHE A 333 -22.21 21.16 -5.02
N VAL A 334 -23.48 21.00 -4.64
CA VAL A 334 -24.61 21.00 -5.58
C VAL A 334 -24.77 22.39 -6.18
N GLU A 335 -24.73 23.43 -5.35
CA GLU A 335 -24.88 24.83 -5.80
C GLU A 335 -23.77 25.27 -6.77
N SER A 336 -22.56 24.75 -6.59
CA SER A 336 -21.43 25.00 -7.49
C SER A 336 -21.40 24.10 -8.74
N GLY A 337 -22.35 23.18 -8.89
CA GLY A 337 -22.41 22.22 -10.01
C GLY A 337 -21.34 21.11 -9.96
N ALA A 338 -20.57 21.03 -8.89
CA ALA A 338 -19.51 20.04 -8.71
C ALA A 338 -20.08 18.65 -8.33
N PHE A 339 -21.25 18.60 -7.69
CA PHE A 339 -21.88 17.36 -7.23
C PHE A 339 -23.22 17.09 -7.92
N LEU A 340 -23.49 15.83 -8.25
CA LEU A 340 -24.77 15.34 -8.74
C LEU A 340 -25.45 14.43 -7.69
N SER A 341 -26.70 14.76 -7.37
CA SER A 341 -27.56 13.86 -6.60
C SER A 341 -27.79 12.55 -7.35
N LEU A 342 -28.10 11.47 -6.62
CA LEU A 342 -28.46 10.17 -7.22
C LEU A 342 -29.58 10.30 -8.25
N LYS A 343 -30.60 11.12 -7.98
CA LYS A 343 -31.68 11.41 -8.91
C LYS A 343 -31.15 12.02 -10.21
N GLN A 344 -30.27 13.02 -10.12
CA GLN A 344 -29.65 13.64 -11.30
C GLN A 344 -28.80 12.64 -12.09
N VAL A 345 -28.00 11.80 -11.42
CA VAL A 345 -27.21 10.75 -12.08
C VAL A 345 -28.12 9.78 -12.85
N LEU A 346 -29.24 9.36 -12.26
CA LEU A 346 -30.19 8.46 -12.93
C LEU A 346 -30.87 9.11 -14.15
N HIS A 347 -31.02 10.44 -14.18
CA HIS A 347 -31.59 11.18 -15.31
C HIS A 347 -30.61 11.46 -16.46
N LEU A 348 -29.31 11.23 -16.29
CA LEU A 348 -28.30 11.47 -17.34
C LEU A 348 -28.47 10.58 -18.58
N GLY A 349 -29.20 9.46 -18.46
CA GLY A 349 -29.24 8.42 -19.48
C GLY A 349 -27.87 7.76 -19.70
N ILE A 350 -27.81 6.76 -20.58
CA ILE A 350 -26.58 5.97 -20.78
C ILE A 350 -25.41 6.83 -21.31
N PHE A 351 -25.67 7.73 -22.26
CA PHE A 351 -24.65 8.59 -22.85
C PHE A 351 -24.13 9.63 -21.85
N GLY A 352 -25.01 10.21 -21.03
CA GLY A 352 -24.59 11.15 -19.99
C GLY A 352 -23.76 10.48 -18.89
N ILE A 353 -24.09 9.24 -18.52
CA ILE A 353 -23.27 8.43 -17.60
C ILE A 353 -21.88 8.18 -18.21
N ILE A 354 -21.80 7.74 -19.46
CA ILE A 354 -20.51 7.47 -20.13
C ILE A 354 -19.68 8.76 -20.24
N ASN A 355 -20.28 9.89 -20.56
CA ASN A 355 -19.57 11.18 -20.63
C ASN A 355 -19.03 11.58 -19.25
N ARG A 356 -19.84 11.46 -18.19
CA ARG A 356 -19.42 11.76 -16.82
C ARG A 356 -18.29 10.85 -16.34
N LEU A 357 -18.38 9.55 -16.62
CA LEU A 357 -17.29 8.61 -16.33
C LEU A 357 -16.04 8.92 -17.15
N SER A 358 -16.21 9.28 -18.42
CA SER A 358 -15.09 9.68 -19.28
C SER A 358 -14.31 10.85 -18.68
N GLU A 359 -14.99 11.88 -18.15
CA GLU A 359 -14.36 12.99 -17.43
C GLU A 359 -13.55 12.52 -16.21
N ILE A 360 -14.13 11.65 -15.39
CA ILE A 360 -13.50 11.11 -14.19
C ILE A 360 -12.20 10.39 -14.53
N TYR A 361 -12.21 9.56 -15.58
CA TYR A 361 -11.07 8.71 -15.93
C TYR A 361 -9.84 9.49 -16.45
N ILE A 362 -10.03 10.72 -16.99
CA ILE A 362 -8.95 11.54 -17.56
C ILE A 362 -7.76 11.68 -16.60
N GLY A 363 -8.04 11.93 -15.32
CA GLY A 363 -7.02 12.16 -14.30
C GLY A 363 -6.14 10.94 -13.98
N TYR A 364 -6.53 9.76 -14.46
CA TYR A 364 -5.96 8.46 -14.07
C TYR A 364 -5.35 7.69 -15.25
N THR A 365 -5.70 8.06 -16.48
CA THR A 365 -5.29 7.41 -17.73
C THR A 365 -3.78 7.19 -17.86
N LYS A 366 -2.96 8.16 -17.42
CA LYS A 366 -1.50 8.11 -17.56
C LYS A 366 -0.89 6.85 -16.93
N PHE A 367 -1.32 6.48 -15.73
CA PHE A 367 -0.77 5.32 -15.02
C PHE A 367 -1.22 4.00 -15.64
N VAL A 368 -2.48 3.94 -16.06
CA VAL A 368 -3.02 2.77 -16.78
C VAL A 368 -2.23 2.56 -18.07
N ILE A 369 -2.03 3.59 -18.89
CA ILE A 369 -1.23 3.49 -20.11
C ILE A 369 0.19 2.97 -19.81
N ILE A 370 0.91 3.59 -18.87
CA ILE A 370 2.30 3.19 -18.58
C ILE A 370 2.37 1.72 -18.16
N SER A 371 1.51 1.28 -17.24
CA SER A 371 1.50 -0.11 -16.76
C SER A 371 1.15 -1.10 -17.87
N ILE A 372 0.15 -0.79 -18.70
CA ILE A 372 -0.29 -1.67 -19.80
C ILE A 372 0.70 -1.65 -20.96
N SER A 373 1.40 -0.55 -21.22
CA SER A 373 2.50 -0.53 -22.20
C SER A 373 3.64 -1.46 -21.79
N ILE A 374 4.01 -1.52 -20.49
CA ILE A 374 5.01 -2.48 -20.00
C ILE A 374 4.51 -3.92 -20.20
N PHE A 375 3.25 -4.20 -19.84
CA PHE A 375 2.64 -5.51 -20.08
C PHE A 375 2.63 -5.87 -21.58
N TRP A 376 2.33 -4.92 -22.46
CA TRP A 376 2.33 -5.12 -23.90
C TRP A 376 3.73 -5.41 -24.46
N ILE A 377 4.76 -4.77 -23.92
CA ILE A 377 6.15 -5.11 -24.25
C ILE A 377 6.41 -6.57 -23.88
N ILE A 378 6.04 -7.02 -22.68
CA ILE A 378 6.20 -8.43 -22.29
C ILE A 378 5.44 -9.37 -23.24
N PHE A 379 4.20 -9.03 -23.59
CA PHE A 379 3.39 -9.78 -24.56
C PHE A 379 4.09 -9.90 -25.92
N SER A 380 4.66 -8.81 -26.44
CA SER A 380 5.32 -8.79 -27.75
C SER A 380 6.51 -9.78 -27.84
N TYR A 381 7.23 -9.98 -26.74
CA TYR A 381 8.31 -10.97 -26.64
C TYR A 381 7.79 -12.41 -26.56
N LYS A 382 6.54 -12.62 -26.12
CA LYS A 382 5.91 -13.94 -26.04
C LYS A 382 5.32 -14.38 -27.36
N ILE A 383 4.79 -13.44 -28.16
CA ILE A 383 4.08 -13.78 -29.40
C ILE A 383 5.02 -13.97 -30.59
N THR A 384 6.16 -13.27 -30.64
CA THR A 384 7.06 -13.36 -31.79
C THR A 384 8.54 -13.27 -31.41
N LYS A 385 9.36 -14.08 -32.08
CA LYS A 385 10.83 -14.01 -31.99
C LYS A 385 11.43 -13.00 -32.98
N ASN A 386 10.70 -12.63 -34.04
CA ASN A 386 11.18 -11.71 -35.07
C ASN A 386 11.23 -10.28 -34.52
N SER A 387 12.41 -9.67 -34.58
CA SER A 387 12.67 -8.33 -34.04
C SER A 387 11.85 -7.24 -34.71
N ILE A 388 11.63 -7.30 -36.03
CA ILE A 388 10.89 -6.28 -36.79
C ILE A 388 9.42 -6.28 -36.39
N TYR A 389 8.77 -7.46 -36.41
CA TYR A 389 7.37 -7.58 -35.99
C TYR A 389 7.18 -7.18 -34.52
N ARG A 390 8.14 -7.51 -33.65
CA ARG A 390 8.10 -7.11 -32.24
C ARG A 390 8.16 -5.59 -32.08
N ILE A 391 9.09 -4.92 -32.77
CA ILE A 391 9.21 -3.46 -32.74
C ILE A 391 7.92 -2.82 -33.26
N LEU A 392 7.37 -3.32 -34.37
CA LEU A 392 6.12 -2.81 -34.93
C LEU A 392 4.95 -2.93 -33.93
N LEU A 393 4.78 -4.10 -33.28
CA LEU A 393 3.74 -4.32 -32.28
C LEU A 393 3.86 -3.37 -31.07
N ILE A 394 5.09 -3.15 -30.59
CA ILE A 394 5.35 -2.22 -29.48
C ILE A 394 5.02 -0.80 -29.89
N THR A 395 5.52 -0.35 -31.04
CA THR A 395 5.34 1.02 -31.54
C THR A 395 3.87 1.34 -31.79
N LEU A 396 3.13 0.45 -32.45
CA LEU A 396 1.69 0.64 -32.70
C LEU A 396 0.89 0.78 -31.40
N PHE A 397 1.21 -0.02 -30.38
CA PHE A 397 0.51 0.06 -29.10
C PHE A 397 0.87 1.32 -28.31
N ILE A 398 2.13 1.77 -28.35
CA ILE A 398 2.53 3.04 -27.74
C ILE A 398 1.81 4.20 -28.42
N ILE A 399 1.74 4.22 -29.75
CA ILE A 399 0.98 5.24 -30.50
C ILE A 399 -0.50 5.22 -30.09
N PHE A 400 -1.11 4.05 -30.02
CA PHE A 400 -2.50 3.91 -29.55
C PHE A 400 -2.69 4.48 -28.13
N GLY A 401 -1.79 4.15 -27.20
CA GLY A 401 -1.81 4.71 -25.85
C GLY A 401 -1.68 6.24 -25.84
N VAL A 402 -0.77 6.80 -26.63
CA VAL A 402 -0.59 8.26 -26.77
C VAL A 402 -1.84 8.92 -27.34
N ILE A 403 -2.47 8.34 -28.37
CA ILE A 403 -3.75 8.83 -28.92
C ILE A 403 -4.82 8.84 -27.82
N CYS A 404 -4.98 7.74 -27.08
CA CYS A 404 -5.96 7.69 -25.99
C CYS A 404 -5.68 8.73 -24.90
N TYR A 405 -4.42 9.03 -24.60
CA TYR A 405 -4.06 10.09 -23.66
C TYR A 405 -4.41 11.49 -24.18
N VAL A 406 -4.00 11.82 -25.41
CA VAL A 406 -4.21 13.14 -26.04
C VAL A 406 -5.70 13.44 -26.19
N TYR A 407 -6.47 12.46 -26.66
CA TYR A 407 -7.92 12.60 -26.88
C TYR A 407 -8.75 12.30 -25.61
N LYS A 408 -8.12 12.19 -24.43
CA LYS A 408 -8.80 12.02 -23.15
C LYS A 408 -9.71 10.76 -23.09
N LEU A 409 -9.37 9.71 -23.83
CA LEU A 409 -10.14 8.47 -23.96
C LEU A 409 -9.83 7.45 -22.85
N GLY A 410 -9.63 7.92 -21.62
CA GLY A 410 -9.18 7.10 -20.49
C GLY A 410 -10.15 5.98 -20.12
N PHE A 411 -11.45 6.28 -20.15
CA PHE A 411 -12.51 5.31 -19.91
C PHE A 411 -12.42 4.15 -20.91
N TYR A 412 -12.40 4.46 -22.21
CA TYR A 412 -12.32 3.45 -23.27
C TYR A 412 -11.02 2.64 -23.22
N PHE A 413 -9.88 3.30 -23.02
CA PHE A 413 -8.58 2.62 -22.93
C PHE A 413 -8.54 1.62 -21.76
N THR A 414 -9.09 1.99 -20.61
CA THR A 414 -9.11 1.12 -19.42
C THR A 414 -9.97 -0.13 -19.66
N HIS A 415 -11.18 0.05 -20.22
CA HIS A 415 -12.07 -1.06 -20.54
C HIS A 415 -11.51 -1.96 -21.65
N PHE A 416 -10.92 -1.38 -22.70
CA PHE A 416 -10.20 -2.11 -23.72
C PHE A 416 -9.06 -2.96 -23.11
N SER A 417 -8.29 -2.37 -22.19
CA SER A 417 -7.19 -3.07 -21.51
C SER A 417 -7.68 -4.25 -20.68
N ILE A 418 -8.82 -4.13 -19.99
CA ILE A 418 -9.46 -5.24 -19.26
C ILE A 418 -9.80 -6.39 -20.22
N VAL A 419 -10.52 -6.10 -21.30
CA VAL A 419 -10.93 -7.10 -22.28
C VAL A 419 -9.72 -7.81 -22.88
N MET A 420 -8.69 -7.06 -23.28
CA MET A 420 -7.45 -7.62 -23.83
C MET A 420 -6.73 -8.51 -22.82
N CYS A 421 -6.64 -8.10 -21.55
CA CYS A 421 -6.03 -8.91 -20.50
C CYS A 421 -6.79 -10.22 -20.26
N ILE A 422 -8.13 -10.21 -20.34
CA ILE A 422 -8.95 -11.43 -20.23
C ILE A 422 -8.72 -12.35 -21.45
N ILE A 423 -8.69 -11.81 -22.66
CA ILE A 423 -8.40 -12.57 -23.88
C ILE A 423 -7.01 -13.21 -23.79
N PHE A 424 -5.99 -12.47 -23.34
CA PHE A 424 -4.64 -13.00 -23.17
C PHE A 424 -4.56 -14.05 -22.06
N ALA A 425 -5.27 -13.86 -20.95
CA ALA A 425 -5.38 -14.88 -19.91
C ALA A 425 -5.96 -16.19 -20.47
N TYR A 426 -7.00 -16.10 -21.30
CA TYR A 426 -7.61 -17.26 -21.94
C TYR A 426 -6.67 -17.92 -22.96
N TYR A 427 -6.06 -17.14 -23.85
CA TYR A 427 -5.16 -17.64 -24.90
C TYR A 427 -3.92 -18.33 -24.32
N PHE A 428 -3.27 -17.71 -23.34
CA PHE A 428 -2.03 -18.24 -22.76
C PHE A 428 -2.24 -19.31 -21.67
N ARG A 429 -3.48 -19.63 -21.26
CA ARG A 429 -3.75 -20.55 -20.13
C ARG A 429 -3.04 -21.91 -20.26
N ASN A 430 -2.88 -22.39 -21.49
CA ASN A 430 -2.24 -23.67 -21.81
C ASN A 430 -0.82 -23.52 -22.37
N ILE A 431 -0.40 -22.30 -22.71
CA ILE A 431 0.89 -22.00 -23.35
C ILE A 431 1.90 -21.52 -22.31
N ASP A 432 1.52 -20.51 -21.52
CA ASP A 432 2.34 -19.93 -20.47
C ASP A 432 1.45 -19.56 -19.29
N LYS A 433 1.35 -20.48 -18.33
CA LYS A 433 0.51 -20.32 -17.13
C LYS A 433 0.88 -19.09 -16.30
N ASN A 434 2.16 -18.71 -16.26
CA ASN A 434 2.61 -17.55 -15.49
C ASN A 434 2.15 -16.25 -16.15
N PHE A 435 2.27 -16.16 -17.48
CA PHE A 435 1.79 -15.01 -18.23
C PHE A 435 0.26 -14.92 -18.24
N ALA A 436 -0.44 -16.05 -18.35
CA ALA A 436 -1.90 -16.09 -18.23
C ALA A 436 -2.37 -15.59 -16.84
N LYS A 437 -1.68 -16.00 -15.78
CA LYS A 437 -1.94 -15.54 -14.41
C LYS A 437 -1.68 -14.03 -14.26
N LEU A 438 -0.57 -13.51 -14.80
CA LEU A 438 -0.30 -12.07 -14.81
C LEU A 438 -1.44 -11.31 -15.51
N SER A 439 -1.84 -11.76 -16.69
CA SER A 439 -2.90 -11.15 -17.50
C SER A 439 -4.22 -11.08 -16.72
N LEU A 440 -4.60 -12.18 -16.06
CA LEU A 440 -5.79 -12.23 -15.21
C LEU A 440 -5.70 -11.29 -14.00
N ILE A 441 -4.55 -11.26 -13.32
CA ILE A 441 -4.33 -10.36 -12.18
C ILE A 441 -4.47 -8.89 -12.61
N LEU A 442 -3.86 -8.51 -13.73
CA LEU A 442 -3.98 -7.15 -14.27
C LEU A 442 -5.42 -6.80 -14.62
N ALA A 443 -6.18 -7.72 -15.25
CA ALA A 443 -7.60 -7.51 -15.52
C ALA A 443 -8.38 -7.25 -14.22
N LEU A 444 -8.16 -8.05 -13.17
CA LEU A 444 -8.84 -7.89 -11.88
C LEU A 444 -8.47 -6.58 -11.16
N ILE A 445 -7.21 -6.15 -11.21
CA ILE A 445 -6.77 -4.87 -10.64
C ILE A 445 -7.39 -3.69 -11.42
N LEU A 446 -7.50 -3.79 -12.74
CA LEU A 446 -8.17 -2.78 -13.56
C LEU A 446 -9.69 -2.75 -13.31
N CYS A 447 -10.35 -3.90 -13.11
CA CYS A 447 -11.75 -3.94 -12.69
C CYS A 447 -11.95 -3.27 -11.32
N LEU A 448 -11.02 -3.49 -10.38
CA LEU A 448 -11.02 -2.80 -9.09
C LEU A 448 -10.82 -1.29 -9.27
N LEU A 449 -9.95 -0.86 -10.18
CA LEU A 449 -9.81 0.55 -10.54
C LEU A 449 -11.14 1.14 -11.02
N CYS A 450 -11.82 0.46 -11.96
CA CYS A 450 -13.13 0.90 -12.45
C CYS A 450 -14.13 1.03 -11.29
N LEU A 451 -14.21 0.03 -10.41
CA LEU A 451 -15.13 0.06 -9.28
C LEU A 451 -14.93 1.30 -8.38
N TYR A 452 -13.68 1.71 -8.12
CA TYR A 452 -13.39 2.94 -7.38
C TYR A 452 -13.72 4.21 -8.17
N LEU A 453 -13.39 4.27 -9.47
CA LEU A 453 -13.67 5.43 -10.31
C LEU A 453 -15.17 5.62 -10.58
N ASP A 454 -15.91 4.53 -10.72
CA ASP A 454 -17.36 4.55 -10.93
C ASP A 454 -18.09 4.95 -9.64
N SER A 455 -17.54 4.60 -8.47
CA SER A 455 -18.12 4.97 -7.17
C SER A 455 -18.15 6.49 -6.92
N ILE A 456 -17.37 7.28 -7.65
CA ILE A 456 -17.30 8.74 -7.51
C ILE A 456 -18.10 9.49 -8.58
N ILE A 457 -19.00 8.82 -9.30
CA ILE A 457 -19.85 9.40 -10.35
C ILE A 457 -20.60 10.67 -9.89
N GLN A 458 -20.99 10.72 -8.61
CA GLN A 458 -21.66 11.88 -8.00
C GLN A 458 -20.74 13.10 -7.86
N LEU A 459 -19.43 12.92 -7.69
CA LEU A 459 -18.47 14.00 -7.39
C LEU A 459 -17.80 14.58 -8.63
N GLY A 460 -17.76 13.85 -9.75
CA GLY A 460 -17.08 14.28 -10.99
C GLY A 460 -15.55 14.35 -10.92
N GLY A 461 -14.98 14.28 -9.73
CA GLY A 461 -13.54 14.32 -9.51
C GLY A 461 -13.20 14.19 -8.04
N LEU A 462 -11.92 13.91 -7.79
CA LEU A 462 -11.36 13.80 -6.45
C LEU A 462 -10.25 14.82 -6.26
N ALA A 463 -10.22 15.45 -5.07
CA ALA A 463 -9.07 16.22 -4.62
C ALA A 463 -7.83 15.33 -4.58
N SER A 464 -6.63 15.89 -4.81
CA SER A 464 -5.41 15.09 -4.90
C SER A 464 -5.11 14.31 -3.62
N ARG A 465 -5.43 14.86 -2.44
CA ARG A 465 -5.28 14.22 -1.13
C ARG A 465 -6.17 12.98 -0.90
N THR A 466 -7.30 12.85 -1.61
CA THR A 466 -8.25 11.74 -1.38
C THR A 466 -7.90 10.47 -2.16
N LYS A 467 -6.82 10.48 -2.97
CA LYS A 467 -6.54 9.46 -3.99
C LYS A 467 -5.65 8.29 -3.51
N LEU A 468 -5.41 8.15 -2.21
CA LEU A 468 -4.47 7.14 -1.69
C LEU A 468 -4.87 5.69 -2.05
N HIS A 469 -6.16 5.36 -2.07
CA HIS A 469 -6.64 4.06 -2.52
C HIS A 469 -6.34 3.80 -4.02
N ILE A 470 -6.52 4.82 -4.88
CA ILE A 470 -6.17 4.73 -6.32
C ILE A 470 -4.67 4.54 -6.50
N VAL A 471 -3.86 5.21 -5.67
CA VAL A 471 -2.40 5.02 -5.65
C VAL A 471 -2.03 3.58 -5.34
N PHE A 472 -2.65 2.96 -4.33
CA PHE A 472 -2.42 1.56 -4.03
C PHE A 472 -2.77 0.64 -5.20
N ILE A 473 -3.84 0.94 -5.94
CA ILE A 473 -4.22 0.20 -7.16
C ILE A 473 -3.16 0.38 -8.25
N PHE A 474 -2.67 1.60 -8.50
CA PHE A 474 -1.59 1.82 -9.46
C PHE A 474 -0.31 1.09 -9.07
N ILE A 475 0.10 1.16 -7.81
CA ILE A 475 1.25 0.39 -7.30
C ILE A 475 1.01 -1.11 -7.54
N SER A 476 -0.20 -1.63 -7.29
CA SER A 476 -0.54 -3.05 -7.52
C SER A 476 -0.38 -3.48 -8.98
N LEU A 477 -0.67 -2.62 -9.96
CA LEU A 477 -0.45 -2.93 -11.38
C LEU A 477 1.04 -3.22 -11.65
N PHE A 478 1.93 -2.41 -11.11
CA PHE A 478 3.38 -2.61 -11.24
C PHE A 478 3.87 -3.81 -10.41
N LEU A 479 3.37 -3.99 -9.18
CA LEU A 479 3.75 -5.13 -8.34
C LEU A 479 3.34 -6.46 -8.97
N ALA A 480 2.23 -6.54 -9.70
CA ALA A 480 1.85 -7.73 -10.46
C ALA A 480 2.90 -8.07 -11.54
N ILE A 481 3.39 -7.06 -12.27
CA ILE A 481 4.45 -7.21 -13.26
C ILE A 481 5.77 -7.60 -12.59
N PHE A 482 6.14 -6.98 -11.48
CA PHE A 482 7.36 -7.32 -10.73
C PHE A 482 7.31 -8.75 -10.19
N TYR A 483 6.15 -9.18 -9.71
CA TYR A 483 5.96 -10.56 -9.27
C TYR A 483 6.16 -11.56 -10.42
N TYR A 484 5.71 -11.22 -11.64
CA TYR A 484 5.97 -12.03 -12.83
C TYR A 484 7.47 -12.03 -13.22
N LEU A 485 8.16 -10.90 -13.04
CA LEU A 485 9.58 -10.74 -13.37
C LEU A 485 10.55 -11.16 -12.25
N LYS A 486 10.07 -11.66 -11.12
CA LYS A 486 10.87 -11.91 -9.90
C LYS A 486 12.13 -12.76 -10.11
N ASP A 487 12.09 -13.73 -11.02
CA ASP A 487 13.22 -14.63 -11.29
C ASP A 487 14.14 -14.09 -12.41
N SER A 488 13.88 -12.88 -12.93
CA SER A 488 14.64 -12.29 -14.04
C SER A 488 15.75 -11.34 -13.56
N LYS A 489 16.85 -11.26 -14.33
CA LYS A 489 17.92 -10.27 -14.11
C LYS A 489 17.41 -8.82 -14.20
N ILE A 490 16.35 -8.59 -14.97
CA ILE A 490 15.70 -7.28 -15.13
C ILE A 490 15.17 -6.80 -13.78
N MET A 491 14.58 -7.68 -12.97
CA MET A 491 14.04 -7.28 -11.67
C MET A 491 15.14 -6.84 -10.69
N ASN A 492 16.32 -7.46 -10.74
CA ASN A 492 17.47 -7.05 -9.92
C ASN A 492 17.98 -5.66 -10.35
N PHE A 493 18.07 -5.42 -11.66
CA PHE A 493 18.39 -4.10 -12.19
C PHE A 493 17.36 -3.03 -11.80
N LEU A 494 16.07 -3.32 -11.98
CA LEU A 494 14.98 -2.42 -11.59
C LEU A 494 15.01 -2.11 -10.09
N SER A 495 15.29 -3.11 -9.24
CA SER A 495 15.41 -2.94 -7.80
C SER A 495 16.50 -1.94 -7.44
N PHE A 496 17.68 -2.05 -8.06
CA PHE A 496 18.77 -1.09 -7.89
C PHE A 496 18.38 0.33 -8.36
N VAL A 497 17.74 0.44 -9.51
CA VAL A 497 17.24 1.73 -10.04
C VAL A 497 16.23 2.36 -9.08
N PHE A 498 15.28 1.59 -8.55
CA PHE A 498 14.28 2.13 -7.62
C PHE A 498 14.89 2.57 -6.29
N ILE A 499 15.92 1.89 -5.79
CA ILE A 499 16.67 2.35 -4.61
C ILE A 499 17.27 3.74 -4.87
N ILE A 500 17.97 3.92 -6.00
CA ILE A 500 18.56 5.21 -6.36
C ILE A 500 17.48 6.30 -6.51
N LEU A 501 16.42 6.02 -7.28
CA LEU A 501 15.33 6.95 -7.50
C LEU A 501 14.64 7.33 -6.19
N CYS A 502 14.45 6.37 -5.28
CA CYS A 502 13.88 6.61 -3.96
C CYS A 502 14.79 7.51 -3.13
N VAL A 503 16.10 7.26 -3.08
CA VAL A 503 17.06 8.12 -2.35
C VAL A 503 17.03 9.56 -2.89
N ILE A 504 17.10 9.74 -4.21
CA ILE A 504 16.98 11.07 -4.83
C ILE A 504 15.68 11.74 -4.40
N LYS A 505 14.57 11.01 -4.44
CA LYS A 505 13.26 11.56 -4.12
C LYS A 505 13.09 11.92 -2.65
N MET A 506 13.59 11.08 -1.75
CA MET A 506 13.63 11.36 -0.31
C MET A 506 14.43 12.62 -0.03
N THR A 507 15.61 12.78 -0.64
CA THR A 507 16.44 13.99 -0.49
C THR A 507 15.71 15.24 -0.95
N LEU A 508 15.05 15.21 -2.13
CA LEU A 508 14.28 16.35 -2.64
C LEU A 508 13.14 16.75 -1.70
N VAL A 509 12.40 15.78 -1.17
CA VAL A 509 11.30 16.05 -0.22
C VAL A 509 11.84 16.59 1.10
N SER A 510 12.94 16.06 1.61
CA SER A 510 13.62 16.56 2.80
C SER A 510 14.06 18.02 2.64
N ILE A 511 14.67 18.38 1.51
CA ILE A 511 15.08 19.76 1.21
C ILE A 511 13.86 20.69 1.21
N GLN A 512 12.74 20.28 0.61
CA GLN A 512 11.53 21.11 0.59
C GLN A 512 10.94 21.33 1.99
N CYS A 513 10.97 20.30 2.84
CA CYS A 513 10.49 20.41 4.22
C CYS A 513 11.39 21.34 5.04
N LEU A 514 12.71 21.26 4.85
CA LEU A 514 13.67 22.17 5.48
C LEU A 514 13.49 23.62 5.00
N GLU A 515 13.30 23.84 3.69
CA GLU A 515 13.01 25.18 3.15
C GLU A 515 11.72 25.75 3.75
N SER A 516 10.67 24.93 3.85
CA SER A 516 9.39 25.33 4.45
C SER A 516 9.55 25.69 5.93
N ARG A 517 10.35 24.91 6.68
CA ARG A 517 10.67 25.23 8.07
C ARG A 517 11.44 26.52 8.22
N TYR A 518 12.45 26.74 7.37
CA TYR A 518 13.23 27.96 7.37
C TYR A 518 12.36 29.20 7.14
N LYS A 519 11.49 29.15 6.13
CA LYS A 519 10.51 30.22 5.85
C LYS A 519 9.55 30.48 7.01
N TRP A 520 9.11 29.41 7.69
CA TRP A 520 8.27 29.50 8.87
C TRP A 520 8.98 30.22 10.03
N GLU A 521 10.23 29.87 10.33
CA GLU A 521 11.01 30.54 11.39
C GLU A 521 11.27 32.02 11.08
N GLN A 522 11.55 32.36 9.81
CA GLN A 522 11.67 33.76 9.39
C GLN A 522 10.37 34.54 9.62
N MET A 523 9.23 33.94 9.28
CA MET A 523 7.92 34.52 9.54
C MET A 523 7.71 34.74 11.04
N LEU A 524 8.01 33.75 11.89
CA LEU A 524 7.90 33.89 13.35
C LEU A 524 8.76 35.05 13.87
N GLY A 525 10.00 35.18 13.40
CA GLY A 525 10.88 36.29 13.76
C GLY A 525 10.31 37.66 13.35
N SER A 526 9.68 37.75 12.18
CA SER A 526 8.99 38.98 11.73
C SER A 526 7.80 39.33 12.63
N ILE A 527 6.99 38.34 12.99
CA ILE A 527 5.83 38.52 13.89
C ILE A 527 6.30 39.01 15.26
N ASP A 528 7.34 38.41 15.81
CA ASP A 528 7.88 38.81 17.12
C ASP A 528 8.47 40.23 17.09
N ALA A 529 9.13 40.62 16.00
CA ALA A 529 9.63 41.99 15.82
C ALA A 529 8.47 43.01 15.78
N GLN A 530 7.42 42.73 15.01
CA GLN A 530 6.22 43.58 14.94
C GLN A 530 5.54 43.71 16.31
N LYS A 531 5.39 42.60 17.04
CA LYS A 531 4.84 42.60 18.41
C LYS A 531 5.66 43.44 19.39
N ARG A 532 7.00 43.39 19.32
CA ARG A 532 7.89 44.22 20.15
C ARG A 532 7.74 45.71 19.86
N LEU A 533 7.33 46.08 18.65
CA LEU A 533 6.98 47.44 18.27
C LEU A 533 5.55 47.85 18.68
N GLY A 534 4.83 46.98 19.41
CA GLY A 534 3.45 47.22 19.85
C GLY A 534 2.40 46.98 18.76
N GLN A 535 2.78 46.44 17.59
CA GLN A 535 1.85 46.16 16.50
C GLN A 535 1.00 44.92 16.82
N LYS A 536 -0.32 45.06 16.63
CA LYS A 536 -1.29 43.96 16.78
C LYS A 536 -1.96 43.57 15.46
N ASP A 537 -1.73 44.33 14.40
CA ASP A 537 -2.18 44.03 13.03
C ASP A 537 -0.97 43.55 12.24
N ILE A 538 -0.81 42.22 12.20
CA ILE A 538 0.40 41.59 11.71
C ILE A 538 0.31 41.37 10.21
N VAL A 539 1.38 41.75 9.51
CA VAL A 539 1.52 41.56 8.07
C VAL A 539 2.80 40.78 7.78
N VAL A 540 2.68 39.66 7.08
CA VAL A 540 3.80 38.78 6.73
C VAL A 540 3.95 38.59 5.23
N ASP A 541 5.12 38.11 4.80
CA ASP A 541 5.35 37.76 3.40
C ASP A 541 4.56 36.48 3.03
N SER A 542 3.75 36.57 1.99
CA SER A 542 3.03 35.42 1.42
C SER A 542 3.96 34.30 0.91
N ASN A 543 5.21 34.64 0.55
CA ASN A 543 6.22 33.66 0.16
C ASN A 543 6.57 32.66 1.27
N SER A 544 6.27 32.98 2.53
CA SER A 544 6.46 32.08 3.67
C SER A 544 5.62 30.80 3.56
N PHE A 545 4.51 30.82 2.82
CA PHE A 545 3.60 29.70 2.66
C PHE A 545 3.74 28.96 1.32
N GLY A 546 4.56 29.49 0.41
CA GLY A 546 4.76 28.93 -0.92
C GLY A 546 5.78 27.78 -0.96
N SER A 547 5.45 26.71 -1.67
CA SER A 547 6.37 25.61 -1.98
C SER A 547 6.70 25.57 -3.47
N LYS A 548 7.98 25.37 -3.81
CA LYS A 548 8.43 25.16 -5.20
C LYS A 548 8.16 23.72 -5.67
N TYR A 549 7.93 22.81 -4.74
CA TYR A 549 7.60 21.43 -5.05
C TYR A 549 6.14 21.30 -5.48
N SER A 550 5.91 20.86 -6.71
CA SER A 550 4.57 20.71 -7.27
C SER A 550 3.71 19.75 -6.45
N ARG A 551 2.47 20.16 -6.13
CA ARG A 551 1.49 19.40 -5.35
C ARG A 551 2.00 18.94 -3.98
N TYR A 552 2.94 19.68 -3.41
CA TYR A 552 3.45 19.47 -2.05
C TYR A 552 2.34 19.47 -1.01
N GLY A 553 1.40 20.41 -1.16
CA GLY A 553 0.21 20.57 -0.34
C GLY A 553 -0.98 21.06 -1.16
N ASP A 554 -2.17 20.92 -0.59
CA ASP A 554 -3.44 21.44 -1.12
C ASP A 554 -4.31 22.06 -0.01
N TRP A 555 -3.68 22.45 1.10
CA TRP A 555 -4.27 23.25 2.18
C TRP A 555 -4.32 24.73 1.79
N MET A 556 -5.18 25.49 2.47
CA MET A 556 -5.35 26.92 2.22
C MET A 556 -4.30 27.73 3.00
N SER A 557 -3.64 28.67 2.35
CA SER A 557 -2.67 29.59 2.98
C SER A 557 -3.31 30.95 3.26
N PRO A 558 -2.79 31.73 4.24
CA PRO A 558 -3.27 33.08 4.50
C PRO A 558 -3.16 34.00 3.27
N GLY A 559 -4.11 34.92 3.14
CA GLY A 559 -4.19 35.90 2.05
C GLY A 559 -4.27 37.35 2.54
N LYS A 560 -4.75 38.25 1.67
CA LYS A 560 -4.83 39.69 1.96
C LYS A 560 -5.98 40.08 2.89
N ASN A 561 -7.07 39.30 2.90
CA ASN A 561 -8.26 39.58 3.71
C ASN A 561 -8.13 38.93 5.10
N ALA A 562 -8.08 39.76 6.14
CA ALA A 562 -7.89 39.30 7.52
C ALA A 562 -9.14 38.60 8.10
N ASP A 563 -10.33 38.93 7.59
CA ASP A 563 -11.61 38.47 8.14
C ASP A 563 -12.04 37.11 7.60
N VAL A 564 -11.24 36.53 6.70
CA VAL A 564 -11.54 35.28 6.00
C VAL A 564 -10.60 34.18 6.47
N TRP A 565 -11.13 32.97 6.67
CA TRP A 565 -10.30 31.80 6.96
C TRP A 565 -9.33 31.54 5.77
N PRO A 566 -8.04 31.24 6.01
CA PRO A 566 -7.43 30.84 7.28
C PRO A 566 -6.84 31.99 8.13
N ASN A 567 -6.88 33.24 7.67
CA ASN A 567 -6.25 34.37 8.37
C ASN A 567 -6.73 34.51 9.82
N THR A 568 -8.03 34.30 10.05
CA THR A 568 -8.64 34.33 11.39
C THR A 568 -8.02 33.29 12.33
N SER A 569 -7.73 32.07 11.85
CA SER A 569 -7.06 31.04 12.65
C SER A 569 -5.62 31.42 12.99
N TYR A 570 -4.89 32.05 12.05
CA TYR A 570 -3.53 32.55 12.31
C TYR A 570 -3.53 33.72 13.31
N ALA A 571 -4.49 34.65 13.21
CA ALA A 571 -4.64 35.75 14.14
C ALA A 571 -4.88 35.25 15.57
N ASN A 572 -5.82 34.30 15.73
CA ASN A 572 -6.11 33.66 17.02
C ASN A 572 -4.89 32.92 17.58
N TYR A 573 -4.22 32.10 16.75
CA TYR A 573 -3.04 31.33 17.15
C TYR A 573 -1.91 32.23 17.65
N PHE A 574 -1.63 33.32 16.94
CA PHE A 574 -0.59 34.28 17.31
C PHE A 574 -1.04 35.31 18.35
N LYS A 575 -2.31 35.30 18.79
CA LYS A 575 -2.88 36.26 19.76
C LYS A 575 -2.73 37.71 19.31
N VAL A 576 -3.13 37.99 18.07
CA VAL A 576 -3.08 39.32 17.44
C VAL A 576 -4.46 39.71 16.90
N ASN A 577 -4.69 41.00 16.66
CA ASN A 577 -6.00 41.50 16.20
C ASN A 577 -6.29 41.07 14.76
N SER A 578 -5.29 41.17 13.89
CA SER A 578 -5.41 40.74 12.50
C SER A 578 -4.11 40.10 12.00
N PHE A 579 -4.26 39.22 11.01
CA PHE A 579 -3.15 38.56 10.33
C PHE A 579 -3.38 38.64 8.83
N LYS A 580 -2.40 39.14 8.07
CA LYS A 580 -2.43 39.22 6.60
C LYS A 580 -1.14 38.69 6.01
N ALA A 581 -1.25 38.05 4.85
CA ALA A 581 -0.10 37.68 4.04
C ALA A 581 -0.16 38.42 2.70
N ILE A 582 0.90 39.14 2.38
CA ILE A 582 1.03 39.93 1.15
C ILE A 582 2.35 39.62 0.45
N ASP A 583 2.38 39.79 -0.87
CA ASP A 583 3.59 39.61 -1.66
C ASP A 583 4.40 40.91 -1.66
N PHE A 584 5.39 41.00 -0.78
CA PHE A 584 6.24 42.17 -0.66
C PHE A 584 7.05 42.46 -1.95
N SER A 585 7.17 41.50 -2.87
CA SER A 585 7.87 41.70 -4.15
C SER A 585 7.04 42.46 -5.18
N LYS A 586 5.71 42.51 -5.02
CA LYS A 586 4.77 43.21 -5.93
C LYS A 586 4.27 44.55 -5.40
N GLU A 587 4.62 44.89 -4.17
CA GLU A 587 4.23 46.15 -3.53
C GLU A 587 5.39 47.16 -3.46
N LYS A 588 6.55 46.82 -4.06
CA LYS A 588 7.60 47.74 -4.48
C LYS A 588 7.41 48.08 -5.94
#